data_AF-A0A9D8JPL7-F1
#
_entry.id   AF-A0A9D8JPL7-F1
#
_cell.length_a   1.000
_cell.length_b   1.000
_cell.length_c   1.000
_cell.angle_alpha   90.00
_cell.angle_beta   90.00
_cell.angle_gamma   90.00
#
_symmetry.space_group_name_H-M   'P 1'
#
loop_
_entity.id
_entity.type
_entity.pdbx_description
1 polymer ?
#
loop_
_entity_poly.entity_id
_entity_poly.type
_entity_poly.pdbx_seq_one_letter_code
_entity_poly.pdbx_strand_id
1 'polypeptide(L)'
;MPKTNRKKAAVRPDRKPRRLSGGAWWIVAGVAIIIVIVVVGLVASRGSSGYAQVGDHWHAPITVSVCGENWVPPASDIGSHGMHSHGDGLVHIEPSSASSAGSNAKLKRFFDSLESLRFKITNNSIQLPGGKFYTNGDACPNGTPGTLKATVNGEAENDFLGYHPKDQDRIVISFN
;
A
#
# COMPACT_ATOMS: atom_id res chain seq x y z
N MET A 1 -61.79 55.98 -59.23
CA MET A 1 -61.95 54.95 -58.19
C MET A 1 -60.63 54.19 -58.00
N PRO A 2 -60.22 53.85 -56.77
CA PRO A 2 -58.84 53.54 -56.37
C PRO A 2 -58.53 52.04 -56.40
N LYS A 3 -57.27 51.61 -56.59
CA LYS A 3 -56.70 50.35 -56.04
C LYS A 3 -55.16 50.43 -55.89
N THR A 4 -54.71 50.70 -54.67
CA THR A 4 -53.94 49.83 -53.76
C THR A 4 -52.47 49.55 -54.10
N ASN A 5 -51.64 49.97 -53.15
CA ASN A 5 -50.21 49.78 -52.97
C ASN A 5 -49.82 48.28 -52.84
N ARG A 6 -48.73 47.84 -53.49
CA ARG A 6 -48.05 46.57 -53.13
C ARG A 6 -46.54 46.80 -53.06
N LYS A 7 -46.04 46.96 -51.83
CA LYS A 7 -44.62 46.88 -51.50
C LYS A 7 -44.12 45.47 -51.83
N LYS A 8 -43.09 45.35 -52.66
CA LYS A 8 -42.42 44.07 -52.93
C LYS A 8 -41.63 43.66 -51.69
N ALA A 9 -42.00 42.54 -51.07
CA ALA A 9 -41.23 41.94 -49.99
C ALA A 9 -39.92 41.37 -50.56
N ALA A 10 -38.79 41.81 -50.02
CA ALA A 10 -37.49 41.23 -50.33
C ALA A 10 -37.40 39.83 -49.70
N VAL A 11 -37.21 38.82 -50.54
CA VAL A 11 -36.96 37.44 -50.11
C VAL A 11 -35.61 37.41 -49.39
N ARG A 12 -35.60 37.03 -48.11
CA ARG A 12 -34.36 36.80 -47.36
C ARG A 12 -33.70 35.52 -47.88
N PRO A 13 -32.38 35.52 -48.14
CA PRO A 13 -31.70 34.31 -48.58
C PRO A 13 -31.71 33.28 -47.45
N ASP A 14 -32.10 32.05 -47.81
CA ASP A 14 -32.13 30.90 -46.91
C ASP A 14 -30.68 30.53 -46.51
N ARG A 15 -30.35 30.69 -45.23
CA ARG A 15 -29.00 30.37 -44.73
C ARG A 15 -28.89 28.85 -44.60
N LYS A 16 -28.26 28.20 -45.59
CA LYS A 16 -27.89 26.78 -45.50
C LYS A 16 -27.14 26.50 -44.19
N PRO A 17 -27.52 25.47 -43.41
CA PRO A 17 -26.79 25.11 -42.21
C PRO A 17 -25.37 24.71 -42.61
N ARG A 18 -24.37 25.36 -41.99
CA ARG A 18 -22.96 24.99 -42.12
C ARG A 18 -22.81 23.55 -41.62
N ARG A 19 -22.78 22.60 -42.54
CA ARG A 19 -22.36 21.22 -42.24
C ARG A 19 -20.90 21.30 -41.81
N LEU A 20 -20.59 20.88 -40.59
CA LEU A 20 -19.20 20.71 -40.16
C LEU A 20 -18.52 19.82 -41.21
N SER A 21 -17.45 20.33 -41.82
CA SER A 21 -16.69 19.58 -42.82
C SER A 21 -16.18 18.30 -42.17
N GLY A 22 -16.16 17.19 -42.94
CA GLY A 22 -15.75 15.88 -42.43
C GLY A 22 -14.37 15.87 -41.73
N GLY A 23 -13.51 16.84 -42.04
CA GLY A 23 -12.22 17.05 -41.37
C GLY A 23 -12.34 17.39 -39.87
N ALA A 24 -13.37 18.12 -39.45
CA ALA A 24 -13.57 18.43 -38.03
C ALA A 24 -13.92 17.18 -37.21
N TRP A 25 -14.60 16.20 -37.84
CA TRP A 25 -14.95 14.93 -37.19
C TRP A 25 -13.73 14.04 -36.97
N TRP A 26 -12.79 14.02 -37.92
CA TRP A 26 -11.51 13.32 -37.78
C TRP A 26 -10.62 13.90 -36.67
N ILE A 27 -10.62 15.23 -36.50
CA ILE A 27 -9.89 15.89 -35.41
C ILE A 27 -10.50 15.50 -34.05
N VAL A 28 -11.82 15.54 -33.92
CA VAL A 28 -12.52 15.15 -32.67
C VAL A 28 -12.29 13.68 -32.35
N ALA A 29 -12.39 12.79 -33.34
CA ALA A 29 -12.11 11.36 -33.16
C ALA A 29 -10.65 11.10 -32.75
N GLY A 30 -9.68 11.79 -33.37
CA GLY A 30 -8.27 11.68 -33.02
C GLY A 30 -7.99 12.13 -31.58
N VAL A 31 -8.56 13.27 -31.16
CA VAL A 31 -8.42 13.77 -29.78
C VAL A 31 -9.04 12.80 -28.77
N ALA A 32 -10.22 12.25 -29.06
CA ALA A 32 -10.85 11.27 -28.19
C ALA A 32 -10.00 10.00 -28.01
N ILE A 33 -9.40 9.50 -29.10
CA ILE A 33 -8.49 8.34 -29.05
C ILE A 33 -7.25 8.65 -28.22
N ILE A 34 -6.64 9.82 -28.39
CA ILE A 34 -5.48 10.24 -27.58
C ILE A 34 -5.85 10.32 -26.10
N ILE A 35 -7.01 10.88 -25.76
CA ILE A 35 -7.49 10.94 -24.38
C ILE A 35 -7.67 9.52 -23.81
N VAL A 36 -8.27 8.60 -24.56
CA VAL A 36 -8.42 7.21 -24.12
C VAL A 36 -7.06 6.55 -23.92
N ILE A 37 -6.11 6.72 -24.83
CA ILE A 37 -4.75 6.17 -24.71
C ILE A 37 -4.03 6.77 -23.49
N VAL A 38 -4.16 8.07 -23.24
CA VAL A 38 -3.57 8.73 -22.07
C VAL A 38 -4.21 8.23 -20.78
N VAL A 39 -5.53 8.06 -20.74
CA VAL A 39 -6.23 7.53 -19.57
C VAL A 39 -5.87 6.07 -19.31
N VAL A 40 -5.85 5.22 -20.35
CA VAL A 40 -5.42 3.82 -20.25
C VAL A 40 -3.95 3.73 -19.84
N GLY A 41 -3.10 4.56 -20.43
CA GLY A 41 -1.69 4.67 -20.09
C GLY A 41 -1.49 5.08 -18.63
N LEU A 42 -2.22 6.09 -18.14
CA LEU A 42 -2.19 6.53 -16.74
C LEU A 42 -2.70 5.46 -15.78
N VAL A 43 -3.74 4.71 -16.16
CA VAL A 43 -4.29 3.61 -15.34
C VAL A 43 -3.32 2.43 -15.31
N ALA A 44 -2.75 2.05 -16.45
CA ALA A 44 -1.77 0.96 -16.56
C ALA A 44 -0.40 1.31 -15.96
N SER A 45 -0.03 2.60 -15.96
CA SER A 45 1.20 3.10 -15.33
C SER A 45 1.04 3.41 -13.85
N ARG A 46 -0.15 3.19 -13.25
CA ARG A 46 -0.25 3.06 -11.79
C ARG A 46 0.47 1.76 -11.43
N GLY A 47 1.79 1.86 -11.26
CA GLY A 47 2.56 0.75 -10.72
C GLY A 47 1.90 0.26 -9.45
N SER A 48 1.97 -1.06 -9.21
CA SER A 48 1.86 -1.60 -7.84
C SER A 48 2.63 -0.65 -6.94
N SER A 49 2.01 -0.15 -5.88
CA SER A 49 2.59 0.91 -5.04
C SER A 49 3.86 0.46 -4.29
N GLY A 50 4.45 -0.68 -4.66
CA GLY A 50 5.47 -1.41 -3.92
C GLY A 50 4.95 -2.03 -2.63
N TYR A 51 3.67 -1.82 -2.30
CA TYR A 51 3.01 -2.22 -1.07
C TYR A 51 1.95 -3.27 -1.36
N ALA A 52 1.71 -4.16 -0.39
CA ALA A 52 0.68 -5.19 -0.49
C ALA A 52 -0.71 -4.58 -0.72
N GLN A 53 -1.44 -5.10 -1.70
CA GLN A 53 -2.77 -4.70 -2.09
C GLN A 53 -3.82 -5.71 -1.62
N VAL A 54 -5.09 -5.34 -1.74
CA VAL A 54 -6.19 -6.27 -1.47
C VAL A 54 -6.12 -7.45 -2.45
N GLY A 55 -6.11 -8.66 -1.90
CA GLY A 55 -6.01 -9.90 -2.68
C GLY A 55 -4.60 -10.41 -2.91
N ASP A 56 -3.56 -9.66 -2.50
CA ASP A 56 -2.21 -10.20 -2.38
C ASP A 56 -2.15 -11.24 -1.25
N HIS A 57 -1.24 -12.20 -1.40
CA HIS A 57 -0.94 -13.22 -0.40
C HIS A 57 0.56 -13.46 -0.38
N TRP A 58 1.26 -12.67 0.43
CA TRP A 58 2.72 -12.66 0.50
C TRP A 58 3.21 -13.27 1.81
N HIS A 59 4.45 -13.74 1.78
CA HIS A 59 5.12 -14.37 2.91
C HIS A 59 6.51 -13.79 3.09
N ALA A 60 6.76 -13.16 4.24
CA ALA A 60 8.07 -12.62 4.60
C ALA A 60 8.64 -13.39 5.79
N PRO A 61 9.77 -14.12 5.63
CA PRO A 61 10.45 -14.75 6.76
C PRO A 61 10.84 -13.74 7.83
N ILE A 62 10.57 -14.06 9.09
CA ILE A 62 10.96 -13.25 10.25
C ILE A 62 11.76 -14.06 11.26
N THR A 63 12.88 -13.48 11.70
CA THR A 63 13.67 -13.98 12.82
C THR A 63 13.63 -12.96 13.95
N VAL A 64 13.27 -13.39 15.15
CA VAL A 64 13.40 -12.57 16.36
C VAL A 64 14.46 -13.20 17.24
N SER A 65 15.49 -12.45 17.63
CA SER A 65 16.55 -12.92 18.52
C SER A 65 16.70 -11.99 19.71
N VAL A 66 16.70 -12.53 20.91
CA VAL A 66 16.86 -11.76 22.15
C VAL A 66 17.99 -12.35 22.96
N CYS A 67 19.08 -11.59 23.11
CA CYS A 67 20.29 -12.01 23.82
C CYS A 67 20.85 -13.36 23.33
N GLY A 68 20.79 -13.60 22.01
CA GLY A 68 21.30 -14.82 21.36
C GLY A 68 20.31 -15.99 21.33
N GLU A 69 19.13 -15.85 21.93
CA GLU A 69 18.06 -16.84 21.87
C GLU A 69 17.08 -16.50 20.74
N ASN A 70 16.75 -17.47 19.89
CA ASN A 70 15.79 -17.29 18.80
C ASN A 70 14.36 -17.52 19.28
N TRP A 71 13.47 -16.64 18.84
CA TRP A 71 12.05 -16.64 19.15
C TRP A 71 11.25 -16.70 17.85
N VAL A 72 10.22 -17.55 17.86
CA VAL A 72 9.22 -17.60 16.79
C VAL A 72 8.02 -16.78 17.28
N PRO A 73 7.54 -15.78 16.52
CA PRO A 73 6.30 -15.11 16.81
C PRO A 73 5.16 -16.13 17.00
N PRO A 74 4.34 -16.03 18.05
CA PRO A 74 3.30 -17.02 18.30
C PRO A 74 2.20 -16.93 17.23
N ALA A 75 1.49 -18.05 17.02
CA ALA A 75 0.33 -18.06 16.15
C ALA A 75 -0.75 -17.10 16.66
N SER A 76 -1.22 -16.21 15.79
CA SER A 76 -2.31 -15.28 16.07
C SER A 76 -3.14 -15.13 14.82
N ASP A 77 -4.42 -15.49 14.90
CA ASP A 77 -5.42 -15.15 13.87
C ASP A 77 -6.22 -13.91 14.28
N ILE A 78 -5.90 -13.32 15.45
CA ILE A 78 -6.68 -12.25 16.05
C ILE A 78 -6.43 -10.96 15.26
N GLY A 79 -7.51 -10.43 14.68
CA GLY A 79 -7.48 -9.14 14.00
C GLY A 79 -6.72 -9.18 12.69
N SER A 80 -7.01 -10.14 11.79
CA SER A 80 -6.46 -10.31 10.42
C SER A 80 -6.75 -9.12 9.48
N HIS A 81 -6.36 -7.93 9.92
CA HIS A 81 -6.28 -6.69 9.18
C HIS A 81 -5.09 -6.75 8.19
N GLY A 82 -4.96 -7.88 7.49
CA GLY A 82 -4.00 -8.14 6.45
C GLY A 82 -2.62 -8.61 6.88
N MET A 83 -2.32 -8.73 8.18
CA MET A 83 -1.02 -9.24 8.64
C MET A 83 -1.14 -10.06 9.92
N HIS A 84 -0.56 -11.27 9.91
CA HIS A 84 -0.63 -12.20 11.05
C HIS A 84 0.47 -13.28 11.00
N SER A 85 0.51 -14.15 12.00
CA SER A 85 1.46 -15.28 12.08
C SER A 85 0.74 -16.59 12.33
N HIS A 86 1.19 -17.68 11.71
CA HIS A 86 0.78 -19.04 12.06
C HIS A 86 1.75 -19.72 13.05
N GLY A 87 2.75 -19.02 13.58
CA GLY A 87 3.77 -19.61 14.45
C GLY A 87 4.82 -20.43 13.69
N ASP A 88 4.99 -20.18 12.40
CA ASP A 88 5.89 -20.86 11.47
C ASP A 88 7.13 -20.03 11.11
N GLY A 89 7.31 -18.87 11.74
CA GLY A 89 8.41 -17.95 11.46
C GLY A 89 8.17 -17.08 10.22
N LEU A 90 6.93 -16.98 9.75
CA LEU A 90 6.54 -16.09 8.66
C LEU A 90 5.66 -14.95 9.17
N VAL A 91 5.81 -13.81 8.52
CA VAL A 91 4.80 -12.76 8.45
C VAL A 91 3.92 -13.08 7.24
N HIS A 92 2.68 -13.48 7.48
CA HIS A 92 1.68 -13.57 6.44
C HIS A 92 1.14 -12.18 6.15
N ILE A 93 1.11 -11.79 4.88
CA ILE A 93 0.67 -10.46 4.44
C ILE A 93 -0.42 -10.68 3.39
N GLU A 94 -1.67 -10.62 3.84
CA GLU A 94 -2.85 -10.86 3.02
C GLU A 94 -3.95 -9.79 3.26
N PRO A 95 -3.74 -8.54 2.81
CA PRO A 95 -4.74 -7.49 2.98
C PRO A 95 -6.11 -7.89 2.42
N SER A 96 -7.12 -7.87 3.28
CA SER A 96 -8.51 -8.19 2.93
C SER A 96 -9.36 -6.94 2.65
N SER A 97 -8.81 -5.74 2.92
CA SER A 97 -9.53 -4.47 2.79
C SER A 97 -8.60 -3.29 2.54
N ALA A 98 -9.14 -2.16 2.07
CA ALA A 98 -8.37 -0.94 1.85
C ALA A 98 -7.72 -0.38 3.14
N SER A 99 -8.28 -0.67 4.32
CA SER A 99 -7.71 -0.24 5.60
C SER A 99 -6.47 -1.05 6.01
N SER A 100 -6.22 -2.19 5.36
CA SER A 100 -5.07 -3.06 5.58
C SER A 100 -4.06 -3.05 4.42
N ALA A 101 -4.46 -2.55 3.26
CA ALA A 101 -3.65 -2.49 2.06
C ALA A 101 -2.85 -1.18 1.91
N GLY A 102 -1.94 -1.17 0.93
CA GLY A 102 -1.20 0.01 0.50
C GLY A 102 -0.34 0.59 1.62
N SER A 103 -0.46 1.90 1.85
CA SER A 103 0.29 2.59 2.89
C SER A 103 -0.01 2.12 4.31
N ASN A 104 -1.11 1.38 4.52
CA ASN A 104 -1.50 0.82 5.81
C ASN A 104 -0.87 -0.56 6.09
N ALA A 105 -0.36 -1.23 5.05
CA ALA A 105 0.31 -2.53 5.15
C ALA A 105 1.72 -2.37 5.74
N LYS A 106 1.79 -2.00 7.03
CA LYS A 106 3.03 -1.76 7.76
C LYS A 106 3.34 -2.90 8.70
N LEU A 107 4.62 -3.21 8.91
CA LEU A 107 5.06 -4.26 9.84
C LEU A 107 4.56 -4.06 11.28
N LYS A 108 4.28 -2.81 11.70
CA LYS A 108 3.58 -2.56 12.96
C LYS A 108 2.27 -3.35 13.09
N ARG A 109 1.50 -3.52 12.01
CA ARG A 109 0.22 -4.27 12.04
C ARG A 109 0.44 -5.73 12.41
N PHE A 110 1.51 -6.34 11.90
CA PHE A 110 1.90 -7.68 12.30
C PHE A 110 2.16 -7.73 13.80
N PHE A 111 2.98 -6.84 14.37
CA PHE A 111 3.24 -6.85 15.82
C PHE A 111 2.02 -6.51 16.67
N ASP A 112 1.14 -5.62 16.20
CA ASP A 112 -0.13 -5.32 16.87
C ASP A 112 -1.02 -6.58 16.97
N SER A 113 -1.00 -7.46 15.96
CA SER A 113 -1.73 -8.74 15.98
C SER A 113 -1.25 -9.71 17.07
N LEU A 114 -0.03 -9.53 17.59
CA LEU A 114 0.58 -10.39 18.59
C LEU A 114 0.46 -9.83 20.02
N GLU A 115 0.00 -8.59 20.18
CA GLU A 115 0.01 -7.90 21.47
C GLU A 115 -0.85 -8.62 22.53
N SER A 116 -2.00 -9.19 22.14
CA SER A 116 -2.85 -9.98 23.03
C SER A 116 -2.17 -11.26 23.56
N LEU A 117 -1.13 -11.71 22.89
CA LEU A 117 -0.31 -12.88 23.27
C LEU A 117 0.91 -12.48 24.12
N ARG A 118 0.96 -11.23 24.58
CA ARG A 118 2.08 -10.65 25.33
C ARG A 118 3.39 -10.66 24.56
N PHE A 119 3.29 -10.64 23.24
CA PHE A 119 4.41 -10.38 22.34
C PHE A 119 4.26 -8.96 21.84
N LYS A 120 5.10 -8.04 22.32
CA LYS A 120 5.02 -6.61 21.99
C LYS A 120 6.38 -6.09 21.60
N ILE A 121 6.45 -5.30 20.53
CA ILE A 121 7.67 -4.65 20.09
C ILE A 121 7.41 -3.16 19.87
N THR A 122 8.35 -2.35 20.29
CA THR A 122 8.44 -0.91 19.98
C THR A 122 9.81 -0.63 19.36
N ASN A 123 10.13 0.62 19.02
CA ASN A 123 11.46 0.96 18.49
C ASN A 123 12.61 0.78 19.51
N ASN A 124 12.31 0.65 20.80
CA ASN A 124 13.34 0.55 21.84
C ASN A 124 13.10 -0.56 22.86
N SER A 125 12.04 -1.36 22.72
CA SER A 125 11.73 -2.42 23.67
C SER A 125 11.04 -3.62 23.03
N ILE A 126 11.22 -4.76 23.66
CA ILE A 126 10.61 -6.04 23.28
C ILE A 126 10.08 -6.75 24.54
N GLN A 127 8.83 -7.17 24.48
CA GLN A 127 8.18 -8.06 25.42
C GLN A 127 7.96 -9.39 24.74
N LEU A 128 8.42 -10.46 25.38
CA LEU A 128 8.26 -11.82 24.92
C LEU A 128 7.12 -12.53 25.65
N PRO A 129 6.51 -13.56 25.03
CA PRO A 129 5.62 -14.48 25.71
C PRO A 129 6.29 -15.02 26.99
N GLY A 130 5.52 -15.07 28.08
CA GLY A 130 6.06 -15.40 29.41
C GLY A 130 6.49 -14.19 30.24
N GLY A 131 6.41 -12.96 29.69
CA GLY A 131 6.53 -11.72 30.46
C GLY A 131 7.95 -11.14 30.55
N LYS A 132 8.93 -11.76 29.88
CA LYS A 132 10.28 -11.21 29.75
C LYS A 132 10.22 -9.91 28.96
N PHE A 133 10.82 -8.85 29.49
CA PHE A 133 10.78 -7.51 28.91
C PHE A 133 12.18 -6.94 28.87
N TYR A 134 12.53 -6.30 27.76
CA TYR A 134 13.79 -5.62 27.54
C TYR A 134 13.55 -4.25 26.92
N THR A 135 14.28 -3.25 27.40
CA THR A 135 14.46 -1.95 26.76
C THR A 135 15.92 -1.74 26.38
N ASN A 136 16.20 -0.91 25.38
CA ASN A 136 17.57 -0.56 24.99
C ASN A 136 18.38 -0.10 26.21
N GLY A 137 19.56 -0.67 26.39
CA GLY A 137 20.44 -0.46 27.54
C GLY A 137 20.32 -1.54 28.62
N ASP A 138 19.26 -2.35 28.63
CA ASP A 138 19.16 -3.49 29.54
C ASP A 138 20.25 -4.52 29.25
N ALA A 139 20.83 -5.08 30.30
CA ALA A 139 21.87 -6.09 30.17
C ALA A 139 21.28 -7.44 29.71
N CYS A 140 21.94 -8.04 28.72
CA CYS A 140 21.77 -9.45 28.41
C CYS A 140 22.40 -10.34 29.51
N PRO A 141 22.11 -11.65 29.57
CA PRO A 141 22.64 -12.55 30.60
C PRO A 141 24.18 -12.62 30.66
N ASN A 142 24.86 -12.28 29.57
CA ASN A 142 26.32 -12.15 29.48
C ASN A 142 26.87 -10.82 30.05
N GLY A 143 25.99 -9.93 30.54
CA GLY A 143 26.33 -8.62 31.09
C GLY A 143 26.47 -7.49 30.07
N THR A 144 26.33 -7.76 28.75
CA THR A 144 26.44 -6.71 27.73
C THR A 144 25.11 -5.94 27.60
N PRO A 145 25.12 -4.60 27.56
CA PRO A 145 23.92 -3.82 27.26
C PRO A 145 23.40 -4.14 25.86
N GLY A 146 22.13 -4.53 25.77
CA GLY A 146 21.48 -4.86 24.51
C GLY A 146 20.81 -3.66 23.85
N THR A 147 20.74 -3.68 22.52
CA THR A 147 20.02 -2.70 21.70
C THR A 147 19.14 -3.41 20.70
N LEU A 148 17.87 -3.00 20.62
CA LEU A 148 16.94 -3.44 19.60
C LEU A 148 17.33 -2.86 18.24
N LYS A 149 17.48 -3.74 17.26
CA LYS A 149 17.83 -3.44 15.88
C LYS A 149 16.95 -4.26 14.96
N ALA A 150 16.70 -3.74 13.76
CA ALA A 150 16.04 -4.46 12.71
C ALA A 150 16.87 -4.41 11.43
N THR A 151 16.84 -5.49 10.66
CA THR A 151 17.29 -5.49 9.27
C THR A 151 16.22 -6.08 8.37
N VAL A 152 16.17 -5.58 7.14
CA VAL A 152 15.39 -6.16 6.06
C VAL A 152 16.33 -6.48 4.92
N ASN A 153 16.36 -7.74 4.50
CA ASN A 153 17.27 -8.23 3.45
C ASN A 153 18.75 -7.94 3.74
N GLY A 154 19.13 -7.84 5.02
CA GLY A 154 20.49 -7.55 5.48
C GLY A 154 20.81 -6.06 5.61
N GLU A 155 19.90 -5.17 5.21
CA GLU A 155 20.06 -3.72 5.37
C GLU A 155 19.41 -3.23 6.65
N ALA A 156 20.06 -2.31 7.37
CA ALA A 156 19.51 -1.76 8.61
C ALA A 156 18.24 -0.95 8.34
N GLU A 157 17.19 -1.21 9.12
CA GLU A 157 15.92 -0.50 9.04
C GLU A 157 15.62 0.16 10.40
N ASN A 158 15.75 1.48 10.46
CA ASN A 158 15.61 2.25 11.69
C ASN A 158 14.14 2.51 12.06
N ASP A 159 13.24 2.56 11.08
CA ASP A 159 11.79 2.69 11.29
C ASP A 159 11.09 1.39 10.86
N PHE A 160 11.53 0.26 11.42
CA PHE A 160 11.00 -1.04 11.02
C PHE A 160 9.52 -1.20 11.33
N LEU A 161 8.96 -0.50 12.32
CA LEU A 161 7.51 -0.48 12.55
C LEU A 161 6.77 0.24 11.42
N GLY A 162 7.38 1.28 10.84
CA GLY A 162 6.88 2.01 9.68
C GLY A 162 7.03 1.28 8.36
N TYR A 163 7.92 0.27 8.29
CA TYR A 163 8.28 -0.48 7.09
C TYR A 163 7.10 -1.18 6.44
N HIS A 164 7.08 -1.20 5.10
CA HIS A 164 6.09 -1.92 4.28
C HIS A 164 6.70 -3.22 3.76
N PRO A 165 6.43 -4.37 4.42
CA PRO A 165 7.02 -5.63 4.01
C PRO A 165 6.53 -6.07 2.64
N LYS A 166 7.46 -6.61 1.86
CA LYS A 166 7.24 -7.20 0.54
C LYS A 166 7.31 -8.71 0.63
N ASP A 167 6.81 -9.36 -0.42
CA ASP A 167 6.95 -10.79 -0.55
C ASP A 167 8.43 -11.21 -0.49
N GLN A 168 8.69 -12.25 0.28
CA GLN A 168 10.01 -12.85 0.49
C GLN A 168 11.05 -11.97 1.20
N ASP A 169 10.69 -10.80 1.70
CA ASP A 169 11.58 -10.00 2.54
C ASP A 169 12.05 -10.82 3.74
N ARG A 170 13.36 -10.80 4.01
CA ARG A 170 13.94 -11.40 5.20
C ARG A 170 14.05 -10.36 6.29
N ILE A 171 13.17 -10.45 7.27
CA ILE A 171 13.10 -9.54 8.41
C ILE A 171 13.85 -10.16 9.59
N VAL A 172 14.78 -9.42 10.17
CA VAL A 172 15.48 -9.84 11.40
C VAL A 172 15.30 -8.75 12.44
N ILE A 173 14.72 -9.11 13.58
CA ILE A 173 14.66 -8.27 14.77
C ILE A 173 15.61 -8.85 15.81
N SER A 174 16.55 -8.06 16.31
CA SER A 174 17.52 -8.53 17.30
C SER A 174 17.63 -7.57 18.47
N PHE A 175 17.68 -8.09 19.69
CA PHE A 175 18.12 -7.37 20.88
C PHE A 175 19.45 -7.96 21.34
N ASN A 176 20.55 -7.23 21.14
CA ASN A 176 21.92 -7.65 21.44
C ASN A 176 22.89 -6.51 21.75
#